data_AF-A0A554JVT9-F1
#
_entry.id   AF-A0A554JVT9-F1
#
_cell.length_a   1.000
_cell.length_b   1.000
_cell.length_c   1.000
_cell.angle_alpha   90.00
_cell.angle_beta   90.00
_cell.angle_gamma   90.00
#
_symmetry.space_group_name_H-M   'P 1'
#
loop_
_entity.id
_entity.type
_entity.pdbx_description
1 polymer ?
#
loop_
_entity_poly.entity_id
_entity_poly.type
_entity_poly.pdbx_seq_one_letter_code
_entity_poly.pdbx_strand_id
1 'polypeptide(L)' 'MLAKATAQLVEEVFAHFGADAKQKAKENPEACLISMLTLIKKELPHVYATLRMSIELAPYDGYLQEAREKLEQTS' A
#
# COMPACT_ATOMS: atom_id res chain seq x y z
N MET A 1 9.84 4.98 8.70
CA MET A 1 10.56 3.80 8.20
C MET A 1 9.54 2.77 7.76
N LEU A 2 9.45 2.48 6.46
CA LEU A 2 8.54 1.46 5.90
C LEU A 2 8.88 0.06 6.40
N ALA A 3 7.87 -0.80 6.48
CA ALA A 3 8.08 -2.22 6.68
C ALA A 3 8.92 -2.79 5.52
N LYS A 4 9.79 -3.77 5.81
CA LYS A 4 10.70 -4.39 4.83
C LYS A 4 9.97 -4.86 3.57
N ALA A 5 8.84 -5.53 3.73
CA ALA A 5 8.04 -6.02 2.60
C ALA A 5 7.53 -4.87 1.71
N THR A 6 7.10 -3.75 2.32
CA THR A 6 6.65 -2.57 1.57
C THR A 6 7.81 -1.91 0.83
N ALA A 7 8.99 -1.81 1.45
CA ALA A 7 10.17 -1.27 0.78
C ALA A 7 10.59 -2.14 -0.43
N GLN A 8 10.58 -3.47 -0.27
CA GLN A 8 10.87 -4.40 -1.37
C GLN A 8 9.86 -4.26 -2.52
N LEU A 9 8.58 -4.11 -2.21
CA LEU A 9 7.55 -3.90 -3.24
C LEU A 9 7.78 -2.58 -3.99
N VAL A 10 8.17 -1.51 -3.29
CA VAL A 10 8.52 -0.23 -3.94
C VAL A 10 9.73 -0.41 -4.87
N GLU A 11 10.77 -1.13 -4.45
CA GLU A 11 11.92 -1.46 -5.30
C GLU A 11 11.51 -2.26 -6.56
N GLU A 12 10.65 -3.27 -6.40
CA GLU A 12 10.16 -4.09 -7.51
C GLU A 12 9.36 -3.26 -8.52
N VAL A 13 8.45 -2.41 -8.05
CA VAL A 13 7.68 -1.50 -8.91
C VAL A 13 8.62 -0.57 -9.68
N PHE A 14 9.59 0.04 -8.99
CA PHE A 14 10.52 0.98 -9.63
C PHE A 14 11.53 0.30 -10.56
N ALA A 15 11.81 -1.00 -10.37
CA ALA A 15 12.65 -1.77 -11.28
C ALA A 15 12.08 -1.86 -12.70
N HIS A 16 10.76 -1.80 -12.86
CA HIS A 16 10.13 -1.74 -14.19
C HIS A 16 10.51 -0.49 -15.00
N PHE A 17 10.95 0.57 -14.33
CA PHE A 17 11.39 1.82 -14.96
C PHE A 17 12.91 1.87 -15.20
N GLY A 18 13.64 0.81 -14.85
CA GLY A 18 15.08 0.67 -15.07
C GLY A 18 15.92 0.60 -13.78
N ALA A 19 17.21 0.31 -13.97
CA ALA A 19 18.15 0.08 -12.86
C ALA A 19 18.34 1.34 -11.99
N ASP A 20 18.37 2.52 -12.58
CA ASP A 20 18.53 3.79 -11.85
C ASP A 20 17.31 4.08 -10.97
N ALA A 21 16.11 3.82 -11.47
CA ALA A 21 14.87 3.98 -10.72
C ALA A 21 14.80 2.98 -9.55
N LYS A 22 15.19 1.72 -9.79
CA LYS A 22 15.34 0.72 -8.73
C LYS A 22 16.31 1.16 -7.64
N GLN A 23 17.47 1.69 -8.02
CA GLN A 23 18.49 2.13 -7.07
C GLN A 23 17.98 3.30 -6.21
N LYS A 24 17.29 4.28 -6.81
CA LYS A 24 16.63 5.37 -6.07
C LYS A 24 15.58 4.86 -5.09
N ALA A 25 14.78 3.87 -5.50
CA ALA A 25 13.80 3.23 -4.63
C ALA A 25 14.44 2.46 -3.46
N LYS A 26 15.61 1.86 -3.67
CA LYS A 26 16.37 1.18 -2.62
C LYS A 26 16.96 2.17 -1.61
N GLU A 27 17.45 3.31 -2.07
CA GLU A 27 18.03 4.37 -1.22
C GLU A 27 16.96 5.11 -0.41
N ASN A 28 15.81 5.39 -1.03
CA ASN A 28 14.71 6.10 -0.39
C ASN A 28 13.34 5.59 -0.86
N PRO A 29 12.90 4.43 -0.34
CA PRO A 29 11.62 3.83 -0.74
C PRO A 29 10.42 4.68 -0.31
N GLU A 30 10.54 5.43 0.79
CA GLU A 30 9.47 6.32 1.28
C GLU A 30 9.17 7.46 0.32
N ALA A 31 10.20 8.18 -0.12
CA ALA A 31 10.03 9.26 -1.08
C ALA A 31 9.46 8.75 -2.42
N CYS A 32 9.90 7.57 -2.87
CA CYS A 32 9.40 6.94 -4.08
C CYS A 32 7.91 6.55 -3.96
N LEU A 33 7.52 5.95 -2.84
CA LEU A 33 6.13 5.61 -2.56
C LEU A 33 5.23 6.85 -2.49
N ILE A 34 5.66 7.91 -1.78
CA ILE A 34 4.93 9.18 -1.70
C ILE A 34 4.75 9.79 -3.08
N SER A 35 5.82 9.80 -3.89
CA SER A 35 5.78 10.33 -5.25
C SER A 35 4.78 9.57 -6.12
N MET A 36 4.78 8.24 -6.04
CA MET A 36 3.84 7.38 -6.77
C MET A 36 2.39 7.64 -6.35
N LEU A 37 2.11 7.68 -5.03
CA LEU A 37 0.75 7.96 -4.53
C LEU A 37 0.27 9.37 -4.91
N THR A 38 1.18 10.35 -4.92
CA THR A 38 0.88 11.73 -5.34
C THR A 38 0.52 11.79 -6.82
N LEU A 39 1.28 11.08 -7.67
CA LEU A 39 0.99 10.97 -9.10
C LEU A 39 -0.35 10.27 -9.34
N ILE A 40 -0.64 9.16 -8.68
CA ILE A 40 -1.93 8.46 -8.79
C ILE A 40 -3.08 9.38 -8.38
N LYS A 41 -2.93 10.12 -7.27
CA LYS A 41 -3.96 11.07 -6.80
C LYS A 41 -4.24 12.17 -7.83
N LYS A 42 -3.20 12.68 -8.50
CA LYS A 42 -3.31 13.81 -9.43
C LYS A 42 -3.79 13.37 -10.82
N GLU A 43 -3.19 12.31 -11.35
CA GLU A 43 -3.38 11.90 -12.75
C GLU A 43 -4.45 10.81 -12.90
N LEU A 44 -4.74 10.05 -11.84
CA LEU A 44 -5.70 8.93 -11.85
C LEU A 44 -6.69 9.02 -10.67
N PRO A 45 -7.52 10.09 -10.59
CA PRO A 45 -8.37 10.37 -9.42
C PRO A 45 -9.38 9.25 -9.12
N HIS A 46 -9.88 8.55 -10.14
CA HIS A 46 -10.78 7.40 -9.94
C HIS A 46 -10.05 6.21 -9.30
N VAL A 47 -8.81 5.93 -9.71
CA VAL A 47 -7.98 4.86 -9.10
C VAL A 47 -7.65 5.23 -7.66
N TYR A 48 -7.32 6.49 -7.40
CA TYR A 48 -7.09 6.98 -6.05
C TYR A 48 -8.33 6.84 -5.15
N ALA A 49 -9.52 7.16 -5.66
CA ALA A 49 -10.77 7.00 -4.91
C ALA A 49 -11.00 5.53 -4.51
N THR A 50 -10.82 4.60 -5.45
CA THR A 50 -10.92 3.15 -5.16
C THR A 50 -9.89 2.71 -4.14
N LEU A 51 -8.62 3.09 -4.32
CA LEU A 51 -7.54 2.74 -3.41
C LEU A 51 -7.82 3.25 -1.98
N ARG A 52 -8.28 4.50 -1.88
CA ARG A 52 -8.67 5.11 -0.61
C ARG A 52 -9.82 4.35 0.05
N MET A 53 -10.86 4.00 -0.70
CA MET A 53 -11.98 3.21 -0.17
C MET A 53 -11.49 1.85 0.35
N SER A 54 -10.64 1.14 -0.41
CA SER A 54 -10.09 -0.15 0.04
C SER A 54 -9.25 -0.02 1.31
N ILE A 55 -8.45 1.05 1.45
CA ILE A 55 -7.66 1.30 2.66
C ILE A 55 -8.57 1.66 3.85
N GLU A 56 -9.60 2.46 3.65
CA GLU A 56 -10.54 2.85 4.71
C GLU A 56 -11.44 1.68 5.15
N LEU A 57 -11.71 0.73 4.26
CA LEU A 57 -12.53 -0.47 4.54
C LEU A 57 -11.71 -1.65 5.10
N ALA A 58 -10.41 -1.74 4.85
CA ALA A 58 -9.57 -2.83 5.38
C ALA A 58 -9.61 -2.98 6.92
N PRO A 59 -9.65 -1.90 7.73
CA PRO A 59 -9.87 -2.01 9.17
C PRO A 59 -11.26 -2.58 9.50
N TYR A 60 -12.29 -2.24 8.72
CA TYR A 60 -13.65 -2.73 8.93
C TYR A 60 -13.75 -4.24 8.72
N ASP A 61 -13.08 -4.76 7.69
CA ASP A 61 -12.99 -6.21 7.45
C ASP A 61 -12.24 -6.93 8.58
N GLY A 62 -11.17 -6.33 9.11
CA GLY A 62 -10.46 -6.84 10.29
C GLY A 62 -11.35 -6.92 11.53
N TYR A 63 -12.11 -5.86 11.83
CA TYR A 63 -13.06 -5.86 12.94
C TYR A 63 -14.20 -6.87 12.75
N LEU A 64 -14.69 -7.05 11.52
CA LEU A 64 -15.69 -8.07 11.21
C LEU A 64 -15.15 -9.48 11.44
N GLN A 65 -13.89 -9.73 11.09
CA GLN A 65 -13.24 -11.02 11.35
C GLN A 65 -13.09 -11.28 12.85
N GLU A 66 -12.58 -10.31 13.62
CA GLU A 66 -12.46 -10.43 15.08
C GLU A 66 -13.82 -10.67 15.76
N ALA A 67 -14.89 -10.04 15.27
CA ALA A 67 -16.24 -10.23 15.79
C ALA A 67 -16.77 -11.65 15.54
N ARG A 68 -16.48 -12.24 14.37
CA ARG A 68 -16.84 -13.63 14.05
C ARG A 68 -16.10 -14.63 14.92
N GLU A 69 -14.78 -14.45 15.08
CA GLU A 69 -13.95 -15.34 15.90
C GLU A 69 -14.42 -15.35 17.36
N LYS A 70 -14.86 -14.20 17.91
CA LYS A 70 -15.43 -14.12 19.26
C LYS A 70 -16.78 -14.84 19.38
N LEU A 71 -17.66 -14.73 18.38
CA LEU A 71 -18.95 -15.43 18.39
C LEU A 71 -18.75 -16.96 18.35
N GLU A 72 -17.81 -17.45 17.55
CA GLU A 72 -17.47 -18.87 17.47
C GLU A 72 -16.86 -19.42 18.76
N GLN A 73 -16.08 -18.62 19.50
CA GLN A 73 -15.52 -19.01 20.80
C GLN A 73 -16.54 -19.01 21.95
N THR A 74 -17.69 -18.36 21.76
CA THR A 74 -18.76 -18.30 22.78
C THR A 74 -19.88 -19.32 22.51
N SER A 75 -19.70 -20.18 21.50
CA SER A 75 -20.62 -21.26 21.08
C SER A 75 -20.11 -22.62 21.55
#